data_AF-A0A7N6BSE5-F1
#
_entry.id   AF-A0A7N6BSE5-F1
#
_cell.length_a   1.000
_cell.length_b   1.000
_cell.length_c   1.000
_cell.angle_alpha   90.00
_cell.angle_beta   90.00
_cell.angle_gamma   90.00
#
_symmetry.space_group_name_H-M   'P 1'
#
loop_
_entity.id
_entity.type
_entity.pdbx_description
1 polymer ?
#
loop_
_entity_poly.entity_id
_entity_poly.type
_entity_poly.pdbx_seq_one_letter_code
_entity_poly.pdbx_strand_id
1 'polypeptide(L)'
;AAVVASRLLQHHIACQLQAVIEILRAPGSPCNTPPPPRFFTEKKIQHESLVIGAIENAFKEMDAQIEREKQVYNITGGCTALTVVYLLGKLYVGNAGDSRAIIIRNNEIIPMSTEFTPESERQRLQFLGFMQPHLLGNEFTHLEFPRRVQRKEVGKRMLYRDFTMSGWAYKTIEDEDLKFPLIYGEGKKARVLATIGVTRGLGDHDLKVHDSNIYIKPFLSCCPEVKVYNLMQYEHGADDVLVMGTDGLWDVLSNQEVAEAVTTFLANCDPDDLHRYTMAAQDLVMRARGVLRDRGWRITNERLGSGDDISVFIIPLMYGNRQP
;
A
#
# COMPACT_ATOMS: atom_id res chain seq x y z
N ALA A 1 9.18 -11.73 -8.85
CA ALA A 1 8.19 -11.82 -7.75
C ALA A 1 6.76 -11.59 -8.24
N ALA A 2 6.50 -10.50 -8.97
CA ALA A 2 5.17 -10.11 -9.45
C ALA A 2 4.31 -11.25 -10.04
N VAL A 3 4.87 -12.03 -10.98
CA VAL A 3 4.16 -13.14 -11.65
C VAL A 3 3.75 -14.25 -10.67
N VAL A 4 4.54 -14.50 -9.63
CA VAL A 4 4.23 -15.53 -8.63
C VAL A 4 3.13 -15.01 -7.71
N ALA A 5 3.27 -13.77 -7.24
CA ALA A 5 2.25 -13.12 -6.41
C ALA A 5 0.89 -13.05 -7.12
N SER A 6 0.86 -12.66 -8.41
CA SER A 6 -0.39 -12.54 -9.17
C SER A 6 -1.11 -13.88 -9.36
N ARG A 7 -0.40 -15.01 -9.30
CA ARG A 7 -0.99 -16.35 -9.44
C ARG A 7 -1.42 -16.94 -8.10
N LEU A 8 -0.62 -16.72 -7.05
CA LEU A 8 -0.71 -17.50 -5.81
C LEU A 8 -1.23 -16.70 -4.60
N LEU A 9 -1.21 -15.36 -4.61
CA LEU A 9 -1.63 -14.58 -3.43
C LEU A 9 -3.09 -14.86 -3.04
N GLN A 10 -3.97 -14.94 -4.03
CA GLN A 10 -5.38 -15.31 -3.82
C GLN A 10 -5.55 -16.70 -3.18
N HIS A 11 -4.65 -17.65 -3.50
CA HIS A 11 -4.67 -18.99 -2.91
C HIS A 11 -4.28 -18.95 -1.44
N HIS A 12 -3.22 -18.20 -1.08
CA HIS A 12 -2.84 -17.97 0.32
C HIS A 12 -3.97 -17.31 1.11
N ILE A 13 -4.63 -16.30 0.53
CA ILE A 13 -5.78 -15.65 1.16
C ILE A 13 -6.90 -16.67 1.40
N ALA A 14 -7.25 -17.48 0.41
CA ALA A 14 -8.28 -18.51 0.55
C ALA A 14 -7.92 -19.54 1.63
N CYS A 15 -6.67 -20.01 1.69
CA CYS A 15 -6.19 -20.94 2.72
C CYS A 15 -6.29 -20.35 4.12
N GLN A 16 -5.86 -19.10 4.32
CA GLN A 16 -5.95 -18.41 5.62
C GLN A 16 -7.40 -18.19 6.05
N LEU A 17 -8.29 -17.82 5.12
CA LEU A 17 -9.72 -17.67 5.41
C LEU A 17 -10.39 -19.01 5.75
N GLN A 18 -10.00 -20.09 5.06
CA GLN A 18 -10.51 -21.43 5.33
C GLN A 18 -10.14 -21.89 6.75
N ALA A 19 -8.97 -21.51 7.26
CA ALA A 19 -8.54 -21.83 8.62
C ALA A 19 -9.42 -21.18 9.72
N VAL A 20 -10.10 -20.08 9.41
CA VAL A 20 -10.97 -19.36 10.36
C VAL A 20 -12.47 -19.47 10.02
N ILE A 21 -12.84 -20.24 8.99
CA ILE A 21 -14.21 -20.28 8.46
C ILE A 21 -15.23 -20.77 9.49
N GLU A 22 -14.85 -21.72 10.34
CA GLU A 22 -15.76 -22.28 11.36
C GLU A 22 -16.07 -21.24 12.44
N ILE A 23 -15.10 -20.40 12.80
CA ILE A 23 -15.31 -19.28 13.72
C ILE A 23 -16.19 -18.21 13.07
N LEU A 24 -15.96 -17.92 11.78
CA LEU A 24 -16.77 -16.96 11.02
C LEU A 24 -18.23 -17.40 10.84
N ARG A 25 -18.48 -18.72 10.81
CA ARG A 25 -19.81 -19.32 10.71
C ARG A 25 -20.52 -19.46 12.06
N ALA A 26 -19.80 -19.46 13.18
CA ALA A 26 -20.38 -19.64 14.49
C ALA A 26 -21.35 -18.47 14.79
N PRO A 27 -22.66 -18.73 14.97
CA PRO A 27 -23.57 -17.71 15.47
C PRO A 27 -23.10 -17.33 16.88
N GLY A 28 -22.94 -16.04 17.16
CA GLY A 28 -22.42 -15.57 18.45
C GLY A 28 -23.20 -16.21 19.61
N SER A 29 -22.59 -17.18 20.29
CA SER A 29 -23.23 -17.85 21.43
C SER A 29 -23.49 -16.84 22.56
N PRO A 30 -24.72 -16.72 23.06
CA PRO A 30 -24.94 -16.14 24.38
C PRO A 30 -24.46 -17.16 25.41
N CYS A 31 -23.23 -17.00 25.87
CA CYS A 31 -22.63 -17.87 26.88
C CYS A 31 -23.28 -17.56 28.24
N ASN A 32 -24.31 -18.34 28.62
CA ASN A 32 -24.96 -18.29 29.94
C ASN A 32 -24.19 -19.07 31.03
N THR A 33 -22.89 -19.31 30.86
CA THR A 33 -22.07 -19.93 31.90
C THR A 33 -21.46 -18.87 32.82
N PRO A 34 -21.45 -19.09 34.15
CA PRO A 34 -20.80 -18.16 35.08
C PRO A 34 -19.31 -18.06 34.73
N PRO A 35 -18.70 -16.86 34.77
CA PRO A 35 -17.30 -16.69 34.39
C PRO A 35 -16.38 -17.46 35.36
N PRO A 36 -15.36 -18.18 34.84
CA PRO A 36 -14.34 -18.82 35.67
C PRO A 36 -13.49 -17.75 36.40
N PRO A 37 -12.75 -18.14 37.47
CA PRO A 37 -12.14 -17.20 38.40
C PRO A 37 -11.16 -16.21 37.75
N ARG A 38 -11.50 -14.92 37.88
CA ARG A 38 -10.76 -13.63 37.84
C ARG A 38 -9.51 -13.39 36.96
N PHE A 39 -8.96 -14.36 36.22
CA PHE A 39 -7.80 -14.14 35.33
C PHE A 39 -7.96 -14.75 33.93
N PHE A 40 -9.10 -15.38 33.62
CA PHE A 40 -9.43 -15.89 32.29
C PHE A 40 -10.62 -15.11 31.71
N THR A 41 -10.37 -13.90 31.21
CA THR A 41 -11.31 -13.21 30.32
C THR A 41 -10.82 -13.38 28.90
N GLU A 42 -11.49 -14.23 28.12
CA GLU A 42 -11.22 -14.34 26.69
C GLU A 42 -11.70 -13.06 25.99
N LYS A 43 -10.80 -12.42 25.23
CA LYS A 43 -11.14 -11.21 24.49
C LYS A 43 -12.09 -11.58 23.36
N LYS A 44 -13.26 -10.92 23.29
CA LYS A 44 -14.16 -11.07 22.14
C LYS A 44 -13.48 -10.56 20.86
N ILE A 45 -13.25 -11.45 19.91
CA ILE A 45 -12.64 -11.14 18.61
C ILE A 45 -13.76 -10.86 17.61
N GLN A 46 -13.68 -9.73 16.89
CA GLN A 46 -14.63 -9.41 15.82
C GLN A 46 -14.31 -10.22 14.56
N HIS A 47 -15.32 -10.62 13.79
CA HIS A 47 -15.12 -11.33 12.53
C HIS A 47 -14.20 -10.56 11.57
N GLU A 48 -14.30 -9.23 11.54
CA GLU A 48 -13.42 -8.37 10.75
C GLU A 48 -11.94 -8.56 11.10
N SER A 49 -11.61 -8.67 12.39
CA SER A 49 -10.23 -8.85 12.83
C SER A 49 -9.67 -10.21 12.41
N LEU A 50 -10.50 -11.25 12.33
CA LEU A 50 -10.09 -12.57 11.81
C LEU A 50 -9.76 -12.49 10.32
N VAL A 51 -10.60 -11.82 9.54
CA VAL A 51 -10.40 -11.65 8.09
C VAL A 51 -9.17 -10.78 7.80
N ILE A 52 -8.98 -9.68 8.55
CA ILE A 52 -7.79 -8.84 8.46
C ILE A 52 -6.52 -9.67 8.73
N GLY A 53 -6.49 -10.41 9.84
CA GLY A 53 -5.35 -11.26 10.20
C GLY A 53 -5.07 -12.35 9.16
N ALA A 54 -6.11 -12.93 8.56
CA ALA A 54 -5.97 -13.90 7.49
C ALA A 54 -5.29 -13.29 6.24
N ILE A 55 -5.69 -12.09 5.83
CA ILE A 55 -5.09 -11.37 4.71
C ILE A 55 -3.63 -11.00 5.03
N GLU A 56 -3.35 -10.48 6.23
CA GLU A 56 -1.99 -10.13 6.66
C GLU A 56 -1.05 -11.35 6.67
N ASN A 57 -1.52 -12.49 7.15
CA ASN A 57 -0.75 -13.74 7.13
C ASN A 57 -0.55 -14.26 5.72
N ALA A 58 -1.55 -14.17 4.85
CA ALA A 58 -1.42 -14.60 3.46
C ALA A 58 -0.32 -13.84 2.71
N PHE A 59 -0.16 -12.53 2.97
CA PHE A 59 0.94 -11.75 2.39
C PHE A 59 2.31 -12.20 2.92
N LYS A 60 2.42 -12.52 4.21
CA LYS A 60 3.66 -13.05 4.80
C LYS A 60 4.01 -14.42 4.23
N GLU A 61 3.03 -15.31 4.08
CA GLU A 61 3.21 -16.65 3.50
C GLU A 61 3.60 -16.59 2.03
N MET A 62 2.98 -15.68 1.26
CA MET A 62 3.35 -15.40 -0.12
C MET A 62 4.79 -14.88 -0.22
N ASP A 63 5.17 -13.90 0.58
CA ASP A 63 6.54 -13.35 0.56
C ASP A 63 7.59 -14.40 0.94
N ALA A 64 7.29 -15.22 1.96
CA ALA A 64 8.14 -16.33 2.36
C ALA A 64 8.21 -17.45 1.31
N GLN A 65 7.13 -17.70 0.57
CA GLN A 65 7.17 -18.63 -0.56
C GLN A 65 8.07 -18.08 -1.67
N ILE A 66 7.95 -16.81 -2.03
CA ILE A 66 8.83 -16.15 -3.01
C ILE A 66 10.29 -16.32 -2.57
N GLU A 67 10.60 -16.11 -1.29
CA GLU A 67 11.96 -16.28 -0.76
C GLU A 67 12.50 -17.71 -0.92
N ARG A 68 11.70 -18.72 -0.55
CA ARG A 68 12.09 -20.13 -0.64
C ARG A 68 12.31 -20.57 -2.10
N GLU A 69 11.47 -20.08 -2.99
CA GLU A 69 11.42 -20.51 -4.39
C GLU A 69 12.36 -19.71 -5.29
N LYS A 70 12.92 -18.58 -4.82
CA LYS A 70 13.70 -17.67 -5.67
C LYS A 70 14.91 -18.31 -6.32
N GLN A 71 15.62 -19.19 -5.62
CA GLN A 71 16.82 -19.85 -6.16
C GLN A 71 16.46 -20.92 -7.18
N VAL A 72 15.38 -21.67 -6.92
CA VAL A 72 14.96 -22.79 -7.78
C VAL A 72 14.38 -22.29 -9.10
N TYR A 73 13.57 -21.22 -9.04
CA TYR A 73 12.86 -20.69 -10.21
C TYR A 73 13.40 -19.35 -10.72
N ASN A 74 14.59 -18.93 -10.26
CA ASN A 74 15.21 -17.64 -10.61
C ASN A 74 14.25 -16.44 -10.43
N ILE A 75 13.53 -16.41 -9.32
CA ILE A 75 12.56 -15.33 -9.05
C ILE A 75 13.34 -14.08 -8.62
N THR A 76 13.29 -13.04 -9.44
CA THR A 76 13.92 -11.74 -9.16
C THR A 76 12.90 -10.64 -8.90
N GLY A 77 13.39 -9.51 -8.36
CA GLY A 77 12.63 -8.29 -8.12
C GLY A 77 11.49 -8.41 -7.10
N GLY A 78 10.71 -7.36 -6.98
CA GLY A 78 9.53 -7.26 -6.12
C GLY A 78 8.28 -6.82 -6.87
N CYS A 79 7.21 -6.60 -6.12
CA CYS A 79 6.01 -5.95 -6.60
C CYS A 79 5.23 -5.31 -5.45
N THR A 80 4.45 -4.29 -5.79
CA THR A 80 3.33 -3.88 -4.94
C THR A 80 2.21 -4.92 -5.02
N ALA A 81 1.28 -4.87 -4.08
CA ALA A 81 0.09 -5.71 -4.09
C ALA A 81 -1.08 -4.96 -3.48
N LEU A 82 -2.15 -4.82 -4.26
CA LEU A 82 -3.42 -4.24 -3.85
C LEU A 82 -4.51 -5.27 -4.11
N THR A 83 -5.20 -5.68 -3.06
CA THR A 83 -6.18 -6.77 -3.07
C THR A 83 -7.52 -6.31 -2.55
N VAL A 84 -8.60 -6.90 -3.05
CA VAL A 84 -9.96 -6.69 -2.55
C VAL A 84 -10.59 -8.05 -2.32
N VAL A 85 -11.05 -8.27 -1.09
CA VAL A 85 -11.78 -9.49 -0.71
C VAL A 85 -13.19 -9.07 -0.32
N TYR A 86 -14.20 -9.65 -0.97
CA TYR A 86 -15.59 -9.55 -0.53
C TYR A 86 -15.92 -10.74 0.36
N LEU A 87 -16.35 -10.48 1.60
CA LEU A 87 -16.74 -11.53 2.54
C LEU A 87 -17.75 -10.98 3.56
N LEU A 88 -18.84 -11.72 3.79
CA LEU A 88 -19.87 -11.40 4.79
C LEU A 88 -20.42 -9.95 4.67
N GLY A 89 -20.71 -9.50 3.44
CA GLY A 89 -21.25 -8.17 3.17
C GLY A 89 -20.25 -7.01 3.34
N LYS A 90 -18.94 -7.30 3.38
CA LYS A 90 -17.88 -6.31 3.54
C LYS A 90 -16.80 -6.48 2.49
N LEU A 91 -16.20 -5.36 2.08
CA LEU A 91 -14.97 -5.34 1.29
C LEU A 91 -13.78 -5.13 2.23
N TYR A 92 -12.75 -5.94 2.04
CA TYR A 92 -11.46 -5.83 2.70
C TYR A 92 -10.43 -5.47 1.65
N VAL A 93 -9.88 -4.25 1.74
CA VAL A 93 -8.92 -3.72 0.79
C VAL A 93 -7.54 -3.76 1.42
N GLY A 94 -6.73 -4.74 1.02
CA GLY A 94 -5.36 -4.95 1.51
C GLY A 94 -4.33 -4.33 0.58
N ASN A 95 -3.55 -3.35 1.06
CA ASN A 95 -2.51 -2.67 0.28
C ASN A 95 -1.10 -2.85 0.86
N ALA A 96 -0.14 -3.22 0.02
CA ALA A 96 1.28 -3.17 0.28
C ALA A 96 2.00 -2.54 -0.93
N GLY A 97 2.32 -1.26 -0.85
CA GLY A 97 2.98 -0.49 -1.91
C GLY A 97 2.34 0.89 -2.10
N ASP A 98 2.55 1.46 -3.28
CA ASP A 98 2.05 2.78 -3.73
C ASP A 98 0.91 2.69 -4.75
N SER A 99 0.37 1.49 -4.99
CA SER A 99 -0.94 1.36 -5.63
C SER A 99 -2.04 1.89 -4.71
N ARG A 100 -3.12 2.41 -5.31
CA ARG A 100 -4.18 3.10 -4.56
C ARG A 100 -5.58 2.65 -4.96
N ALA A 101 -6.48 2.62 -3.98
CA ALA A 101 -7.91 2.34 -4.15
C ALA A 101 -8.77 3.44 -3.52
N ILE A 102 -9.84 3.83 -4.22
CA ILE A 102 -10.88 4.74 -3.72
C ILE A 102 -12.26 4.19 -4.06
N ILE A 103 -13.24 4.39 -3.18
CA ILE A 103 -14.66 4.23 -3.52
C ILE A 103 -15.19 5.59 -3.95
N ILE A 104 -15.97 5.60 -5.02
CA ILE A 104 -16.83 6.72 -5.42
C ILE A 104 -18.25 6.29 -5.11
N ARG A 105 -18.91 6.98 -4.18
CA ARG A 105 -20.30 6.70 -3.81
C ARG A 105 -21.07 7.99 -3.68
N ASN A 106 -22.13 8.16 -4.46
CA ASN A 106 -22.96 9.37 -4.41
C ASN A 106 -22.12 10.66 -4.47
N ASN A 107 -21.15 10.70 -5.39
CA ASN A 107 -20.14 11.77 -5.55
C ASN A 107 -19.21 12.01 -4.35
N GLU A 108 -19.25 11.17 -3.32
CA GLU A 108 -18.29 11.15 -2.22
C GLU A 108 -17.10 10.24 -2.57
N ILE A 109 -15.89 10.70 -2.25
CA ILE A 109 -14.65 9.94 -2.41
C ILE A 109 -14.24 9.37 -1.06
N ILE A 110 -14.18 8.05 -0.97
CA ILE A 110 -13.81 7.31 0.25
C ILE A 110 -12.47 6.59 0.01
N PRO A 111 -11.36 7.05 0.62
CA PRO A 111 -10.06 6.42 0.43
C PRO A 111 -9.97 5.02 1.03
N MET A 112 -9.78 4.00 0.18
CA MET A 112 -9.72 2.59 0.58
C MET A 112 -8.30 2.03 0.71
N SER A 113 -7.28 2.82 0.41
CA SER A 113 -5.90 2.54 0.81
C SER A 113 -5.10 3.83 1.02
N THR A 114 -3.87 3.69 1.51
CA THR A 114 -2.86 4.75 1.58
C THR A 114 -1.58 4.27 0.89
N GLU A 115 -0.76 5.18 0.36
CA GLU A 115 0.49 4.83 -0.31
C GLU A 115 1.63 4.69 0.70
N PHE A 116 2.37 3.59 0.60
CA PHE A 116 3.49 3.26 1.47
C PHE A 116 4.82 3.70 0.85
N THR A 117 5.13 4.98 1.06
CA THR A 117 6.33 5.66 0.58
C THR A 117 7.33 5.88 1.72
N PRO A 118 8.61 6.20 1.42
CA PRO A 118 9.60 6.51 2.44
C PRO A 118 9.16 7.63 3.39
N GLU A 119 8.44 8.63 2.87
CA GLU A 119 7.96 9.75 3.66
C GLU A 119 6.76 9.36 4.54
N SER A 120 5.78 8.62 4.01
CA SER A 120 4.59 8.23 4.78
C SER A 120 4.93 7.24 5.89
N GLU A 121 5.96 6.42 5.71
CA GLU A 121 6.42 5.42 6.69
C GLU A 121 7.70 5.83 7.42
N ARG A 122 8.08 7.11 7.37
CA ARG A 122 9.33 7.63 7.96
C ARG A 122 9.57 7.14 9.38
N GLN A 123 8.58 7.27 10.26
CA GLN A 123 8.75 6.90 11.67
C GLN A 123 9.02 5.40 11.84
N ARG A 124 8.36 4.54 11.06
CA ARG A 124 8.61 3.09 11.10
C ARG A 124 10.02 2.76 10.63
N LEU A 125 10.45 3.37 9.54
CA LEU A 125 11.80 3.17 8.98
C LEU A 125 12.89 3.62 9.94
N GLN A 126 12.77 4.84 10.48
CA GLN A 126 13.75 5.38 11.42
C GLN A 126 13.77 4.58 12.73
N PHE A 127 12.61 4.16 13.24
CA PHE A 127 12.54 3.31 14.42
C PHE A 127 13.28 1.98 14.21
N LEU A 128 13.12 1.36 13.03
CA LEU A 128 13.85 0.14 12.69
C LEU A 128 15.36 0.39 12.60
N GLY A 129 15.79 1.48 11.97
CA GLY A 129 17.20 1.87 11.91
C GLY A 129 17.81 2.21 13.28
N PHE A 130 17.01 2.77 14.19
CA PHE A 130 17.40 3.02 15.58
C PHE A 130 17.54 1.71 16.37
N MET A 131 16.54 0.81 16.29
CA MET A 131 16.52 -0.46 17.02
C MET A 131 17.54 -1.47 16.48
N GLN A 132 17.86 -1.41 15.19
CA GLN A 132 18.80 -2.32 14.52
C GLN A 132 19.84 -1.55 13.69
N PRO A 133 20.79 -0.83 14.32
CA PRO A 133 21.76 0.01 13.61
C PRO A 133 22.66 -0.75 12.62
N HIS A 134 22.86 -2.06 12.83
CA HIS A 134 23.64 -2.90 11.91
C HIS A 134 23.02 -2.97 10.51
N LEU A 135 21.70 -2.77 10.38
CA LEU A 135 21.03 -2.71 9.08
C LEU A 135 21.40 -1.46 8.25
N LEU A 136 21.99 -0.45 8.89
CA LEU A 136 22.43 0.79 8.22
C LEU A 136 23.88 0.69 7.72
N GLY A 137 24.55 -0.44 7.93
CA GLY A 137 25.91 -0.70 7.45
C GLY A 137 26.99 0.27 7.93
N ASN A 138 26.71 1.06 8.98
CA ASN A 138 27.53 2.19 9.42
C ASN A 138 27.70 3.33 8.38
N GLU A 139 27.00 3.25 7.26
CA GLU A 139 27.03 4.24 6.18
C GLU A 139 25.84 5.21 6.25
N PHE A 140 24.72 4.73 6.81
CA PHE A 140 23.47 5.47 6.93
C PHE A 140 23.14 5.83 8.38
N THR A 141 22.36 6.90 8.55
CA THR A 141 21.77 7.33 9.81
C THR A 141 20.25 7.29 9.73
N HIS A 142 19.62 6.90 10.83
CA HIS A 142 18.17 6.99 10.98
C HIS A 142 17.74 8.44 11.25
N LEU A 143 18.63 9.32 11.69
CA LEU A 143 18.29 10.73 11.92
C LEU A 143 18.04 11.45 10.60
N GLU A 144 17.06 12.34 10.61
CA GLU A 144 16.78 13.19 9.46
C GLU A 144 17.20 14.63 9.73
N PHE A 145 17.80 15.23 8.71
CA PHE A 145 18.22 16.62 8.67
C PHE A 145 17.55 17.32 7.49
N PRO A 146 17.32 18.65 7.54
CA PRO A 146 16.74 19.40 6.41
C PRO A 146 17.55 19.32 5.11
N ARG A 147 18.84 18.95 5.23
CA ARG A 147 19.73 18.68 4.10
C ARG A 147 20.91 17.83 4.57
N ARG A 148 21.65 17.30 3.61
CA ARG A 148 22.90 16.57 3.89
C ARG A 148 23.86 17.40 4.74
N VAL A 149 24.26 16.83 5.86
CA VAL A 149 25.24 17.41 6.78
C VAL A 149 26.62 17.39 6.14
N GLN A 150 27.35 18.49 6.25
CA GLN A 150 28.71 18.64 5.74
C GLN A 150 29.72 18.66 6.88
N ARG A 151 30.96 18.20 6.63
CA ARG A 151 32.02 18.17 7.64
C ARG A 151 32.31 19.54 8.29
N LYS A 152 32.11 20.65 7.57
CA LYS A 152 32.23 22.02 8.10
C LYS A 152 31.19 22.41 9.15
N GLU A 153 30.20 21.54 9.39
CA GLU A 153 29.07 21.76 10.29
C GLU A 153 29.21 21.02 11.61
N VAL A 154 30.19 20.12 11.73
CA VAL A 154 30.53 19.45 12.99
C VAL A 154 30.82 20.50 14.07
N GLY A 155 30.20 20.32 15.24
CA GLY A 155 30.21 21.27 16.36
C GLY A 155 29.22 22.43 16.26
N LYS A 156 28.48 22.58 15.15
CA LYS A 156 27.43 23.60 14.98
C LYS A 156 26.06 23.03 15.25
N ARG A 157 25.08 23.91 15.52
CA ARG A 157 23.67 23.50 15.69
C ARG A 157 22.99 23.38 14.32
N MET A 158 22.24 22.30 14.14
CA MET A 158 21.36 22.09 12.97
C MET A 158 20.03 21.50 13.44
N LEU A 159 18.96 21.78 12.69
CA LEU A 159 17.68 21.11 12.90
C LEU A 159 17.82 19.62 12.57
N TYR A 160 17.20 18.77 13.37
CA TYR A 160 17.09 17.34 13.14
C TYR A 160 15.72 16.87 13.62
N ARG A 161 15.34 15.67 13.19
CA ARG A 161 14.23 14.93 13.77
C ARG A 161 14.50 13.43 13.79
N ASP A 162 13.94 12.79 14.81
CA ASP A 162 14.05 11.36 15.07
C ASP A 162 12.67 10.66 14.90
N PHE A 163 12.64 9.32 15.03
CA PHE A 163 11.44 8.50 14.86
C PHE A 163 10.30 8.88 15.82
N THR A 164 10.62 9.40 17.01
CA THR A 164 9.64 9.83 18.02
C THR A 164 9.03 11.20 17.74
N MET A 165 9.61 11.97 16.81
CA MET A 165 9.28 13.38 16.62
C MET A 165 8.37 13.60 15.42
N SER A 166 7.33 14.41 15.58
CA SER A 166 6.54 14.98 14.47
C SER A 166 7.09 16.33 14.00
N GLY A 167 7.79 17.06 14.88
CA GLY A 167 8.43 18.35 14.60
C GLY A 167 9.95 18.27 14.48
N TRP A 168 10.61 19.42 14.47
CA TRP A 168 12.07 19.57 14.40
C TRP A 168 12.64 20.10 15.72
N ALA A 169 13.83 19.66 16.10
CA ALA A 169 14.60 20.22 17.21
C ALA A 169 16.03 20.52 16.76
N TYR A 170 16.78 21.30 17.55
CA TYR A 170 18.20 21.50 17.30
C TYR A 170 19.04 20.45 18.01
N LYS A 171 20.05 19.91 17.32
CA LYS A 171 21.19 19.21 17.94
C LYS A 171 22.50 19.84 17.52
N THR A 172 23.55 19.60 18.30
CA THR A 172 24.92 19.85 17.87
C THR A 172 25.35 18.70 16.97
N ILE A 173 25.91 19.01 15.80
CA ILE A 173 26.33 18.01 14.82
C ILE A 173 27.62 17.32 15.27
N GLU A 174 27.62 16.00 15.13
CA GLU A 174 28.73 15.09 15.42
C GLU A 174 29.23 14.41 14.13
N ASP A 175 30.39 13.76 14.16
CA ASP A 175 30.93 13.07 12.97
C ASP A 175 29.99 11.94 12.47
N GLU A 176 29.26 11.30 13.37
CA GLU A 176 28.25 10.28 13.07
C GLU A 176 27.08 10.81 12.21
N ASP A 177 26.82 12.11 12.26
CA ASP A 177 25.76 12.77 11.48
C ASP A 177 26.15 13.01 10.01
N LEU A 178 27.42 12.75 9.65
CA LEU A 178 27.89 12.85 8.26
C LEU A 178 27.44 11.67 7.39
N LYS A 179 26.89 10.62 8.01
CA LYS A 179 26.31 9.46 7.35
C LYS A 179 25.13 9.86 6.47
N PHE A 180 24.84 9.02 5.47
CA PHE A 180 23.72 9.27 4.55
C PHE A 180 22.37 9.08 5.28
N PRO A 181 21.35 9.91 5.00
CA PRO A 181 20.05 9.71 5.62
C PRO A 181 19.42 8.41 5.10
N LEU A 182 18.75 7.67 5.98
CA LEU A 182 17.98 6.47 5.65
C LEU A 182 16.94 6.73 4.56
N ILE A 183 16.32 7.93 4.57
CA ILE A 183 15.39 8.38 3.54
C ILE A 183 16.09 9.49 2.77
N TYR A 184 16.28 9.25 1.48
CA TYR A 184 16.98 10.18 0.59
C TYR A 184 16.03 10.72 -0.48
N GLY A 185 16.01 12.04 -0.66
CA GLY A 185 15.11 12.71 -1.60
C GLY A 185 13.76 13.07 -0.98
N GLU A 186 12.90 13.69 -1.78
CA GLU A 186 11.59 14.22 -1.35
C GLU A 186 10.52 13.85 -2.39
N GLY A 187 9.27 13.71 -1.92
CA GLY A 187 8.13 13.32 -2.74
C GLY A 187 8.40 12.05 -3.54
N LYS A 188 8.07 12.05 -4.83
CA LYS A 188 8.26 10.89 -5.73
C LYS A 188 9.71 10.45 -5.92
N LYS A 189 10.68 11.30 -5.57
CA LYS A 189 12.11 10.99 -5.64
C LYS A 189 12.66 10.45 -4.32
N ALA A 190 11.83 10.38 -3.27
CA ALA A 190 12.23 9.79 -2.01
C ALA A 190 12.54 8.30 -2.20
N ARG A 191 13.64 7.83 -1.58
CA ARG A 191 14.11 6.46 -1.65
C ARG A 191 14.59 6.00 -0.28
N VAL A 192 14.26 4.77 0.11
CA VAL A 192 14.90 4.11 1.25
C VAL A 192 16.31 3.70 0.85
N LEU A 193 17.30 4.11 1.64
CA LEU A 193 18.72 3.85 1.42
C LEU A 193 19.16 4.18 -0.02
N ALA A 194 18.64 5.28 -0.57
CA ALA A 194 18.84 5.70 -1.97
C ALA A 194 18.52 4.64 -3.05
N THR A 195 17.72 3.62 -2.71
CA THR A 195 17.52 2.43 -3.56
C THR A 195 16.07 2.26 -4.01
N ILE A 196 15.11 2.14 -3.09
CA ILE A 196 13.71 1.78 -3.42
C ILE A 196 12.71 2.89 -3.07
N GLY A 197 11.72 3.11 -3.94
CA GLY A 197 10.69 4.16 -3.79
C GLY A 197 9.45 3.77 -2.98
N VAL A 198 9.33 2.49 -2.61
CA VAL A 198 8.24 1.96 -1.78
C VAL A 198 8.78 1.34 -0.51
N THR A 199 7.97 1.32 0.54
CA THR A 199 8.34 0.76 1.85
C THR A 199 7.59 -0.51 2.19
N ARG A 200 6.61 -0.88 1.37
CA ARG A 200 5.90 -2.15 1.49
C ARG A 200 5.75 -2.81 0.11
N GLY A 201 5.78 -4.14 0.08
CA GLY A 201 5.72 -4.93 -1.14
C GLY A 201 6.20 -6.37 -0.93
N LEU A 202 5.98 -7.22 -1.93
CA LEU A 202 6.40 -8.61 -1.95
C LEU A 202 7.69 -8.77 -2.76
N GLY A 203 8.53 -9.74 -2.42
CA GLY A 203 9.79 -10.01 -3.13
C GLY A 203 10.92 -9.07 -2.73
N ASP A 204 11.82 -8.76 -3.67
CA ASP A 204 13.04 -7.96 -3.43
C ASP A 204 13.94 -8.50 -2.30
N HIS A 205 13.95 -9.83 -2.12
CA HIS A 205 14.74 -10.49 -1.07
C HIS A 205 16.27 -10.33 -1.24
N ASP A 206 16.73 -10.14 -2.48
CA ASP A 206 18.15 -9.95 -2.80
C ASP A 206 18.49 -8.49 -3.14
N LEU A 207 17.53 -7.57 -2.99
CA LEU A 207 17.75 -6.16 -3.30
C LEU A 207 18.70 -5.54 -2.26
N LYS A 208 19.77 -4.94 -2.76
CA LYS A 208 20.80 -4.27 -1.97
C LYS A 208 20.97 -2.82 -2.41
N VAL A 209 21.51 -2.02 -1.50
CA VAL A 209 22.05 -0.71 -1.84
C VAL A 209 23.17 -0.87 -2.85
N HIS A 210 23.21 0.01 -3.85
CA HIS A 210 24.21 0.00 -4.92
C HIS A 210 25.64 0.00 -4.33
N ASP A 211 26.51 -0.87 -4.86
CA ASP A 211 27.90 -1.05 -4.42
C ASP A 211 28.10 -1.33 -2.91
N SER A 212 27.10 -1.90 -2.22
CA SER A 212 27.23 -2.28 -0.82
C SER A 212 26.63 -3.65 -0.50
N ASN A 213 26.85 -4.12 0.73
CA ASN A 213 26.27 -5.35 1.26
C ASN A 213 25.04 -5.11 2.14
N ILE A 214 24.45 -3.91 2.06
CA ILE A 214 23.28 -3.53 2.84
C ILE A 214 22.03 -3.97 2.08
N TYR A 215 21.27 -4.91 2.65
CA TYR A 215 20.00 -5.35 2.10
C TYR A 215 18.89 -4.35 2.40
N ILE A 216 17.93 -4.25 1.49
CA ILE A 216 16.76 -3.38 1.66
C ILE A 216 15.75 -3.98 2.64
N LYS A 217 15.54 -5.30 2.63
CA LYS A 217 14.82 -5.95 3.74
C LYS A 217 15.69 -5.89 5.00
N PRO A 218 15.13 -5.57 6.19
CA PRO A 218 13.70 -5.54 6.52
C PRO A 218 12.99 -4.17 6.40
N PHE A 219 13.61 -3.13 5.81
CA PHE A 219 12.93 -1.84 5.63
C PHE A 219 11.72 -1.93 4.69
N LEU A 220 11.80 -2.80 3.67
CA LEU A 220 10.67 -3.19 2.81
C LEU A 220 9.83 -4.30 3.47
N SER A 221 8.65 -3.96 3.97
CA SER A 221 7.74 -4.90 4.63
C SER A 221 6.74 -5.55 3.66
N CYS A 222 6.51 -6.85 3.76
CA CYS A 222 5.43 -7.50 3.01
C CYS A 222 4.04 -7.34 3.64
N CYS A 223 3.93 -6.78 4.85
CA CYS A 223 2.67 -6.74 5.58
C CYS A 223 1.74 -5.65 5.02
N PRO A 224 0.52 -5.98 4.57
CA PRO A 224 -0.41 -5.00 4.06
C PRO A 224 -1.04 -4.16 5.18
N GLU A 225 -1.59 -3.01 4.84
CA GLU A 225 -2.69 -2.39 5.60
C GLU A 225 -4.01 -2.85 5.01
N VAL A 226 -4.96 -3.26 5.86
CA VAL A 226 -6.29 -3.69 5.42
C VAL A 226 -7.35 -2.69 5.89
N LYS A 227 -8.02 -2.03 4.95
CA LYS A 227 -9.21 -1.20 5.23
C LYS A 227 -10.48 -1.97 4.97
N VAL A 228 -11.50 -1.75 5.79
CA VAL A 228 -12.80 -2.43 5.70
C VAL A 228 -13.88 -1.44 5.28
N TYR A 229 -14.68 -1.82 4.30
CA TYR A 229 -15.87 -1.10 3.88
C TYR A 229 -17.10 -1.99 4.04
N ASN A 230 -18.08 -1.54 4.81
CA ASN A 230 -19.32 -2.28 5.01
C ASN A 230 -20.31 -1.97 3.88
N LEU A 231 -20.47 -2.92 2.94
CA LEU A 231 -21.39 -2.75 1.82
C LEU A 231 -22.85 -2.72 2.29
N MET A 232 -23.18 -3.46 3.35
CA MET A 232 -24.56 -3.52 3.86
C MET A 232 -25.00 -2.24 4.58
N GLN A 233 -24.08 -1.32 4.89
CA GLN A 233 -24.41 -0.08 5.58
C GLN A 233 -25.06 0.96 4.66
N TYR A 234 -24.90 0.82 3.34
CA TYR A 234 -25.34 1.80 2.36
C TYR A 234 -26.01 1.11 1.17
N GLU A 235 -26.93 1.80 0.53
CA GLU A 235 -27.40 1.40 -0.80
C GLU A 235 -26.41 1.92 -1.85
N HIS A 236 -26.14 1.10 -2.86
CA HIS A 236 -25.21 1.42 -3.94
C HIS A 236 -25.95 1.41 -5.28
N GLY A 237 -25.90 2.54 -5.97
CA GLY A 237 -26.40 2.69 -7.32
C GLY A 237 -25.43 2.10 -8.37
N ALA A 238 -25.85 2.18 -9.63
CA ALA A 238 -25.07 1.63 -10.74
C ALA A 238 -23.74 2.38 -10.98
N ASP A 239 -23.62 3.60 -10.47
CA ASP A 239 -22.46 4.48 -10.67
C ASP A 239 -21.54 4.47 -9.43
N ASP A 240 -21.95 3.79 -8.35
CA ASP A 240 -21.14 3.63 -7.16
C ASP A 240 -20.14 2.49 -7.39
N VAL A 241 -18.86 2.84 -7.39
CA VAL A 241 -17.78 1.96 -7.82
C VAL A 241 -16.57 2.02 -6.90
N LEU A 242 -15.83 0.92 -6.83
CA LEU A 242 -14.47 0.89 -6.32
C LEU A 242 -13.50 1.04 -7.50
N VAL A 243 -12.65 2.06 -7.46
CA VAL A 243 -11.58 2.28 -8.42
C VAL A 243 -10.26 1.87 -7.79
N MET A 244 -9.48 1.05 -8.49
CA MET A 244 -8.14 0.62 -8.10
C MET A 244 -7.18 0.92 -9.23
N GLY A 245 -5.96 1.35 -8.91
CA GLY A 245 -4.93 1.52 -9.94
C GLY A 245 -3.50 1.51 -9.41
N THR A 246 -2.55 1.30 -10.31
CA THR A 246 -1.12 1.48 -10.06
C THR A 246 -0.77 2.96 -9.93
N ASP A 247 0.39 3.25 -9.36
CA ASP A 247 0.97 4.60 -9.28
C ASP A 247 0.99 5.30 -10.64
N GLY A 248 1.18 4.59 -11.76
CA GLY A 248 1.06 5.13 -13.11
C GLY A 248 -0.23 5.92 -13.39
N LEU A 249 -1.34 5.63 -12.69
CA LEU A 249 -2.57 6.45 -12.70
C LEU A 249 -2.45 7.63 -11.71
N TRP A 250 -2.19 7.32 -10.45
CA TRP A 250 -2.29 8.24 -9.31
C TRP A 250 -1.19 9.30 -9.28
N ASP A 251 -0.11 9.05 -10.01
CA ASP A 251 0.99 9.96 -10.18
C ASP A 251 0.63 11.21 -10.97
N VAL A 252 -0.37 11.11 -11.83
CA VAL A 252 -0.74 12.18 -12.76
C VAL A 252 -2.17 12.65 -12.60
N LEU A 253 -3.05 11.83 -12.02
CA LEU A 253 -4.44 12.19 -11.70
C LEU A 253 -4.68 12.14 -10.18
N SER A 254 -5.29 13.20 -9.64
CA SER A 254 -5.76 13.24 -8.27
C SER A 254 -7.03 12.40 -8.07
N ASN A 255 -7.36 12.09 -6.81
CA ASN A 255 -8.61 11.38 -6.49
C ASN A 255 -9.84 12.09 -7.05
N GLN A 256 -9.84 13.43 -7.03
CA GLN A 256 -10.94 14.25 -7.53
C GLN A 256 -11.06 14.14 -9.06
N GLU A 257 -9.94 14.24 -9.79
CA GLU A 257 -9.93 14.10 -11.25
C GLU A 257 -10.37 12.71 -11.70
N VAL A 258 -9.97 11.66 -10.98
CA VAL A 258 -10.42 10.28 -11.22
C VAL A 258 -11.92 10.15 -10.97
N ALA A 259 -12.41 10.67 -9.83
CA ALA A 259 -13.83 10.60 -9.50
C ALA A 259 -14.71 11.34 -10.51
N GLU A 260 -14.32 12.56 -10.90
CA GLU A 260 -15.03 13.34 -11.90
C GLU A 260 -15.05 12.65 -13.25
N ALA A 261 -13.93 12.08 -13.69
CA ALA A 261 -13.84 11.36 -14.95
C ALA A 261 -14.75 10.13 -14.95
N VAL A 262 -14.71 9.31 -13.90
CA VAL A 262 -15.53 8.09 -13.78
C VAL A 262 -17.01 8.44 -13.68
N THR A 263 -17.41 9.37 -12.81
CA THR A 263 -18.81 9.79 -12.67
C THR A 263 -19.34 10.35 -13.99
N THR A 264 -18.58 11.21 -14.67
CA THR A 264 -18.99 11.78 -15.96
C THR A 264 -19.09 10.71 -17.04
N PHE A 265 -18.14 9.78 -17.11
CA PHE A 265 -18.18 8.70 -18.08
C PHE A 265 -19.39 7.80 -17.86
N LEU A 266 -19.60 7.34 -16.62
CA LEU A 266 -20.67 6.43 -16.25
C LEU A 266 -22.05 7.06 -16.46
N ALA A 267 -22.25 8.34 -16.14
CA ALA A 267 -23.51 9.04 -16.34
C ALA A 267 -23.91 9.21 -17.83
N ASN A 268 -22.93 9.17 -18.75
CA ASN A 268 -23.15 9.29 -20.19
C ASN A 268 -23.11 7.95 -20.93
N CYS A 269 -22.91 6.85 -20.20
CA CYS A 269 -22.88 5.50 -20.75
C CYS A 269 -24.22 4.80 -20.48
N ASP A 270 -24.62 3.89 -21.37
CA ASP A 270 -25.82 3.07 -21.17
C ASP A 270 -25.66 2.23 -19.88
N PRO A 271 -26.58 2.36 -18.89
CA PRO A 271 -26.51 1.57 -17.66
C PRO A 271 -26.53 0.06 -17.89
N ASP A 272 -27.11 -0.40 -19.00
CA ASP A 272 -27.24 -1.82 -19.34
C ASP A 272 -26.04 -2.36 -20.16
N ASP A 273 -25.07 -1.52 -20.53
CA ASP A 273 -23.87 -1.94 -21.23
C ASP A 273 -22.91 -2.71 -20.29
N LEU A 274 -22.75 -4.01 -20.57
CA LEU A 274 -21.87 -4.93 -19.85
C LEU A 274 -20.40 -4.46 -19.84
N HIS A 275 -19.99 -3.61 -20.77
CA HIS A 275 -18.63 -3.09 -20.88
C HIS A 275 -18.44 -1.70 -20.24
N ARG A 276 -19.47 -1.05 -19.69
CA ARG A 276 -19.38 0.34 -19.20
C ARG A 276 -18.21 0.59 -18.25
N TYR A 277 -17.97 -0.33 -17.30
CA TYR A 277 -16.89 -0.20 -16.32
C TYR A 277 -15.51 -0.44 -16.94
N THR A 278 -15.42 -1.34 -17.93
CA THR A 278 -14.17 -1.58 -18.67
C THR A 278 -13.81 -0.37 -19.52
N MET A 279 -14.79 0.22 -20.21
CA MET A 279 -14.57 1.43 -21.01
C MET A 279 -14.22 2.63 -20.12
N ALA A 280 -14.86 2.78 -18.95
CA ALA A 280 -14.49 3.80 -17.97
C ALA A 280 -13.05 3.62 -17.47
N ALA A 281 -12.62 2.38 -17.23
CA ALA A 281 -11.22 2.09 -16.86
C ALA A 281 -10.25 2.44 -17.99
N GLN A 282 -10.59 2.10 -19.23
CA GLN A 282 -9.81 2.48 -20.42
C GLN A 282 -9.72 4.00 -20.59
N ASP A 283 -10.82 4.73 -20.36
CA ASP A 283 -10.84 6.20 -20.38
C ASP A 283 -9.87 6.77 -19.34
N LEU A 284 -9.83 6.22 -18.12
CA LEU A 284 -8.84 6.61 -17.11
C LEU A 284 -7.40 6.34 -17.55
N VAL A 285 -7.11 5.18 -18.17
CA VAL A 285 -5.78 4.88 -18.71
C VAL A 285 -5.38 5.91 -19.77
N MET A 286 -6.28 6.23 -20.71
CA MET A 286 -6.02 7.19 -21.78
C MET A 286 -5.85 8.61 -21.23
N ARG A 287 -6.60 9.00 -20.21
CA ARG A 287 -6.43 10.29 -19.52
C ARG A 287 -5.11 10.40 -18.78
N ALA A 288 -4.70 9.35 -18.08
CA ALA A 288 -3.42 9.34 -17.36
C ALA A 288 -2.23 9.34 -18.32
N ARG A 289 -2.32 8.57 -19.42
CA ARG A 289 -1.29 8.58 -20.47
C ARG A 289 -1.26 9.91 -21.21
N GLY A 290 -2.41 10.46 -21.60
CA GLY A 290 -2.49 11.66 -22.43
C GLY A 290 -2.00 11.44 -23.86
N VAL A 291 -1.56 12.51 -24.51
CA VAL A 291 -1.13 12.54 -25.91
C VAL A 291 0.38 12.66 -26.00
N LEU A 292 1.01 11.91 -26.91
CA LEU A 292 2.45 12.00 -27.16
C LEU A 292 2.77 13.32 -27.88
N ARG A 293 3.67 14.12 -27.30
CA ARG A 293 4.26 15.32 -27.93
C ARG A 293 5.79 15.19 -27.95
N ASP A 294 6.48 16.10 -28.64
CA ASP A 294 7.93 16.03 -28.93
C ASP A 294 8.84 15.71 -27.72
N ARG A 295 8.41 16.02 -26.50
CA ARG A 295 9.17 15.76 -25.25
C ARG A 295 8.39 14.93 -24.23
N GLY A 296 7.61 13.96 -24.72
CA GLY A 296 6.90 12.96 -23.92
C GLY A 296 5.38 13.19 -23.84
N TRP A 297 4.75 12.37 -23.01
CA TRP A 297 3.32 12.34 -22.80
C TRP A 297 2.79 13.61 -22.09
N ARG A 298 1.64 14.12 -22.54
CA ARG A 298 0.99 15.32 -22.00
C ARG A 298 -0.51 15.11 -21.79
N ILE A 299 -1.00 15.47 -20.61
CA ILE A 299 -2.43 15.50 -20.28
C ILE A 299 -2.98 16.92 -20.42
N THR A 300 -4.23 17.15 -20.01
CA THR A 300 -4.85 18.47 -20.00
C THR A 300 -3.98 19.51 -19.28
N ASN A 301 -4.04 20.76 -19.75
CA ASN A 301 -3.26 21.89 -19.25
C ASN A 301 -1.72 21.71 -19.36
N GLU A 302 -1.25 20.93 -20.34
CA GLU A 302 0.19 20.69 -20.61
C GLU A 302 0.96 20.05 -19.45
N ARG A 303 0.25 19.46 -18.47
CA ARG A 303 0.86 18.64 -17.41
C ARG A 303 1.48 17.38 -18.00
N LEU A 304 2.53 16.88 -17.35
CA LEU A 304 3.16 15.62 -17.74
C LEU A 304 2.14 14.48 -17.61
N GLY A 305 1.98 13.71 -18.69
CA GLY A 305 1.29 12.42 -18.63
C GLY A 305 2.18 11.34 -18.06
N SER A 306 1.56 10.23 -17.70
CA SER A 306 2.26 9.11 -17.10
C SER A 306 3.28 8.53 -18.07
N GLY A 307 4.49 8.29 -17.58
CA GLY A 307 5.54 7.56 -18.29
C GLY A 307 5.59 6.08 -17.91
N ASP A 308 4.77 5.65 -16.97
CA ASP A 308 4.84 4.32 -16.34
C ASP A 308 3.78 3.37 -16.89
N ASP A 309 3.80 2.11 -16.47
CA ASP A 309 2.73 1.15 -16.70
C ASP A 309 1.47 1.54 -15.92
N ILE A 310 0.32 1.53 -16.61
CA ILE A 310 -0.96 1.92 -16.01
C ILE A 310 -1.89 0.70 -16.04
N SER A 311 -2.28 0.23 -14.86
CA SER A 311 -3.35 -0.75 -14.70
C SER A 311 -4.47 -0.16 -13.84
N VAL A 312 -5.72 -0.29 -14.29
CA VAL A 312 -6.90 0.26 -13.61
C VAL A 312 -8.02 -0.77 -13.58
N PHE A 313 -8.68 -0.89 -12.44
CA PHE A 313 -9.91 -1.66 -12.27
C PHE A 313 -11.02 -0.74 -11.77
N ILE A 314 -12.21 -0.87 -12.35
CA ILE A 314 -13.44 -0.23 -11.87
C ILE A 314 -14.43 -1.36 -11.55
N ILE A 315 -14.81 -1.47 -10.29
CA ILE A 315 -15.62 -2.56 -9.76
C ILE A 315 -16.95 -2.00 -9.26
N PRO A 316 -18.10 -2.34 -9.87
CA PRO A 316 -19.42 -1.91 -9.41
C PRO A 316 -19.77 -2.44 -8.03
N LEU A 317 -20.23 -1.56 -7.14
CA LEU A 317 -20.60 -1.92 -5.76
C LEU A 317 -22.03 -2.47 -5.65
N MET A 318 -22.94 -2.12 -6.57
CA MET A 318 -24.35 -2.55 -6.53
C MET A 318 -24.55 -4.07 -6.50
N TYR A 319 -23.62 -4.85 -7.06
CA TYR A 319 -23.70 -6.32 -7.06
C TYR A 319 -23.23 -6.93 -5.73
N GLY A 320 -22.50 -6.17 -4.90
CA GLY A 320 -22.03 -6.62 -3.60
C GLY A 320 -23.15 -6.93 -2.61
N ASN A 321 -24.33 -6.32 -2.79
CA ASN A 321 -25.53 -6.59 -1.98
C ASN A 321 -26.43 -7.70 -2.58
N ARG A 322 -26.08 -8.23 -3.76
CA ARG A 322 -26.85 -9.23 -4.50
C ARG A 322 -26.03 -10.51 -4.68
N GLN A 323 -25.79 -11.24 -3.59
CA GLN A 323 -25.52 -12.67 -3.71
C GLN A 323 -26.87 -13.42 -3.72
N PRO A 324 -27.03 -14.47 -4.54
CA PRO A 324 -28.24 -15.29 -4.56
C PRO A 324 -28.49 -16.02 -3.24
#